data_AF-A0A6I8U488-F1
#
_entry.id   AF-A0A6I8U488-F1
#
_cell.length_a   1.000
_cell.length_b   1.000
_cell.length_c   1.000
_cell.angle_alpha   90.00
_cell.angle_beta   90.00
_cell.angle_gamma   90.00
#
_symmetry.space_group_name_H-M   'P 1'
#
loop_
_entity.id
_entity.type
_entity.pdbx_description
1 polymer ?
#
loop_
_entity_poly.entity_id
_entity_poly.type
_entity_poly.pdbx_seq_one_letter_code
_entity_poly.pdbx_strand_id
1 'polypeptide(L)'
;MAHFDLASDKPPTYPSEWFRNNPGQKPPREVHLVPDNRRGNLHSTVRIQFAAGTLSPAVATAFIWYDLSREQYTLSKDWTSFNVVIGTRGSRVNISNFTAVIEQTSNLDLVAENVLFDAKELRRYVIAVACVLRIIGIDREEYREQVITHMNALITQAPGTEINLDQVYIHYKTWATYTQYSKCLAFADMFLAEFPAHPLAGLRMGSIVCRMRDCSALVATFYILKMFGMTIGDFALWIWTKPVAAQYDQVTVGGEEMDQPRSYALYFRDLGLSDKSPYSAPSNADLHLFLHTLEVTEDSERSVRARQVGTPLKNARIFT
;
A
#
# COMPACT_ATOMS: atom_id res chain seq x y z
N MET A 1 -16.87 -6.28 43.36
CA MET A 1 -16.20 -5.13 42.74
C MET A 1 -16.54 -5.15 41.28
N ALA A 2 -17.20 -4.11 40.77
CA ALA A 2 -17.44 -3.99 39.34
C ALA A 2 -16.09 -3.66 38.67
N HIS A 3 -15.60 -4.58 37.83
CA HIS A 3 -14.49 -4.29 36.93
C HIS A 3 -14.96 -3.20 35.97
N PHE A 4 -14.45 -1.98 36.15
CA PHE A 4 -14.49 -0.98 35.08
C PHE A 4 -13.54 -1.48 33.99
N ASP A 5 -14.07 -2.19 33.00
CA ASP A 5 -13.37 -2.35 31.74
C ASP A 5 -13.40 -1.00 31.05
N LEU A 6 -12.26 -0.28 31.12
CA LEU A 6 -11.98 0.83 30.22
C LEU A 6 -12.26 0.34 28.80
N ALA A 7 -13.02 1.13 28.01
CA ALA A 7 -13.38 0.78 26.64
C ALA A 7 -12.14 0.27 25.90
N SER A 8 -12.11 -1.03 25.61
CA SER A 8 -10.96 -1.65 24.98
C SER A 8 -10.88 -1.20 23.53
N ASP A 9 -9.66 -0.98 23.08
CA ASP A 9 -9.35 -0.73 21.68
C ASP A 9 -10.00 -1.80 20.80
N LYS A 10 -10.59 -1.40 19.65
CA LYS A 10 -11.16 -2.37 18.70
C LYS A 10 -10.11 -3.45 18.38
N PRO A 11 -10.50 -4.75 18.39
CA PRO A 11 -9.58 -5.83 18.07
C PRO A 11 -9.12 -5.70 16.60
N PRO A 12 -7.91 -6.18 16.28
CA PRO A 12 -7.48 -6.31 14.89
C PRO A 12 -8.44 -7.22 14.10
N THR A 13 -8.63 -6.90 12.83
CA THR A 13 -9.51 -7.66 11.92
C THR A 13 -8.71 -8.17 10.73
N TYR A 14 -8.92 -9.41 10.34
CA TYR A 14 -8.20 -10.03 9.23
C TYR A 14 -8.84 -9.72 7.88
N PRO A 15 -8.07 -9.68 6.78
CA PRO A 15 -8.65 -9.50 5.44
C PRO A 15 -9.68 -10.57 5.09
N SER A 16 -9.49 -11.83 5.51
CA SER A 16 -10.46 -12.90 5.26
C SER A 16 -11.85 -12.61 5.84
N GLU A 17 -11.93 -11.88 6.96
CA GLU A 17 -13.21 -11.53 7.59
C GLU A 17 -14.04 -10.61 6.70
N TRP A 18 -13.40 -9.68 6.00
CA TRP A 18 -14.09 -8.81 5.04
C TRP A 18 -14.72 -9.64 3.92
N PHE A 19 -13.99 -10.60 3.35
CA PHE A 19 -14.52 -11.47 2.29
C PHE A 19 -15.55 -12.48 2.79
N ARG A 20 -15.48 -12.89 4.05
CA ARG A 20 -16.53 -13.71 4.69
C ARG A 20 -17.84 -12.93 4.82
N ASN A 21 -17.75 -11.64 5.15
CA ASN A 21 -18.90 -10.75 5.25
C ASN A 21 -19.41 -10.24 3.89
N ASN A 22 -18.57 -10.28 2.85
CA ASN A 22 -18.87 -9.81 1.50
C ASN A 22 -18.54 -10.90 0.46
N PRO A 23 -19.21 -12.07 0.52
CA PRO A 23 -18.84 -13.21 -0.31
C PRO A 23 -18.98 -12.90 -1.80
N GLY A 24 -17.92 -13.21 -2.56
CA GLY A 24 -17.87 -12.99 -4.01
C GLY A 24 -17.73 -11.53 -4.45
N GLN A 25 -17.63 -10.58 -3.51
CA GLN A 25 -17.49 -9.17 -3.84
C GLN A 25 -16.03 -8.74 -3.94
N LYS A 26 -15.74 -7.85 -4.90
CA LYS A 26 -14.44 -7.19 -5.01
C LYS A 26 -14.42 -5.97 -4.08
N PRO A 27 -13.25 -5.57 -3.55
CA PRO A 27 -13.17 -4.40 -2.69
C PRO A 27 -13.66 -3.14 -3.42
N PRO A 28 -14.55 -2.33 -2.81
CA PRO A 28 -15.17 -1.19 -3.48
C PRO A 28 -14.22 0.01 -3.56
N ARG A 29 -14.34 0.76 -4.66
CA ARG A 29 -13.64 2.03 -4.87
C ARG A 29 -14.56 3.06 -5.51
N GLU A 30 -14.51 4.27 -4.99
CA GLU A 30 -15.20 5.40 -5.58
C GLU A 30 -14.35 6.02 -6.69
N VAL A 31 -14.97 6.25 -7.85
CA VAL A 31 -14.27 6.68 -9.06
C VAL A 31 -15.02 7.81 -9.75
N HIS A 32 -14.33 8.91 -10.02
CA HIS A 32 -14.80 9.88 -10.99
C HIS A 32 -14.51 9.37 -12.40
N LEU A 33 -15.55 9.05 -13.15
CA LEU A 33 -15.39 8.68 -14.55
C LEU A 33 -15.14 9.94 -15.39
N VAL A 34 -14.05 9.94 -16.14
CA VAL A 34 -13.71 11.02 -17.07
C VAL A 34 -14.04 10.53 -18.49
N PRO A 35 -14.98 11.17 -19.19
CA PRO A 35 -15.26 10.85 -20.58
C PRO A 35 -14.06 11.10 -21.49
N ASP A 36 -13.91 10.30 -22.56
CA ASP A 36 -12.76 10.38 -23.46
C ASP A 36 -12.53 11.75 -24.10
N ASN A 37 -13.61 12.50 -24.37
CA ASN A 37 -13.52 13.86 -24.91
C ASN A 37 -12.93 14.89 -23.93
N ARG A 38 -12.85 14.56 -22.63
CA ARG A 38 -12.25 15.39 -21.57
C ARG A 38 -10.86 14.90 -21.14
N ARG A 39 -10.29 13.94 -21.86
CA ARG A 39 -8.97 13.40 -21.52
C ARG A 39 -7.86 14.46 -21.52
N GLY A 40 -7.80 15.30 -22.55
CA GLY A 40 -6.78 16.35 -22.59
C GLY A 40 -7.01 17.41 -21.51
N ASN A 41 -8.26 17.67 -21.09
CA ASN A 41 -8.55 18.50 -19.92
C ASN A 41 -7.96 17.90 -18.65
N LEU A 42 -8.09 16.59 -18.46
CA LEU A 42 -7.48 15.90 -17.31
C LEU A 42 -5.95 16.02 -17.33
N HIS A 43 -5.32 15.79 -18.48
CA HIS A 43 -3.86 15.90 -18.64
C HIS A 43 -3.37 17.34 -18.39
N SER A 44 -3.99 18.35 -19.02
CA SER A 44 -3.65 19.76 -18.78
C SER A 44 -3.88 20.17 -17.32
N THR A 45 -4.94 19.67 -16.67
CA THR A 45 -5.20 19.95 -15.24
C THR A 45 -4.07 19.42 -14.37
N VAL A 46 -3.65 18.16 -14.58
CA VAL A 46 -2.54 17.56 -13.85
C VAL A 46 -1.24 18.32 -14.10
N ARG A 47 -0.95 18.70 -15.37
CA ARG A 47 0.25 19.47 -15.71
C ARG A 47 0.35 20.78 -14.92
N ILE A 48 -0.71 21.58 -14.98
CA ILE A 48 -0.76 22.93 -14.43
C ILE A 48 -0.82 22.87 -12.90
N GLN A 49 -1.77 22.12 -12.35
CA GLN A 49 -2.01 22.12 -10.91
C GLN A 49 -0.94 21.35 -10.14
N PHE A 50 -0.32 20.32 -10.74
CA PHE A 50 0.78 19.62 -10.06
C PHE A 50 1.98 20.54 -9.87
N ALA A 51 2.36 21.27 -10.91
CA ALA A 51 3.45 22.25 -10.87
C ALA A 51 3.14 23.42 -9.92
N ALA A 52 1.87 23.83 -9.84
CA ALA A 52 1.42 24.90 -8.95
C ALA A 52 1.21 24.48 -7.48
N GLY A 53 1.36 23.19 -7.13
CA GLY A 53 1.12 22.73 -5.76
C GLY A 53 -0.35 22.69 -5.35
N THR A 54 -1.29 22.68 -6.31
CA THR A 54 -2.74 22.84 -6.07
C THR A 54 -3.58 21.65 -6.56
N LEU A 55 -2.94 20.60 -7.10
CA LEU A 55 -3.66 19.43 -7.62
C LEU A 55 -4.47 18.75 -6.51
N SER A 56 -5.76 18.52 -6.75
CA SER A 56 -6.62 17.78 -5.82
C SER A 56 -6.36 16.27 -5.92
N PRO A 57 -6.48 15.52 -4.80
CA PRO A 57 -6.31 14.07 -4.83
C PRO A 57 -7.41 13.36 -5.63
N ALA A 58 -8.60 13.97 -5.76
CA ALA A 58 -9.68 13.48 -6.62
C ALA A 58 -9.31 13.51 -8.11
N VAL A 59 -8.72 14.62 -8.60
CA VAL A 59 -8.24 14.72 -9.98
C VAL A 59 -7.06 13.76 -10.21
N ALA A 60 -6.13 13.67 -9.25
CA ALA A 60 -4.99 12.76 -9.33
C ALA A 60 -5.39 11.28 -9.44
N THR A 61 -6.39 10.86 -8.65
CA THR A 61 -6.93 9.50 -8.70
C THR A 61 -7.68 9.21 -9.99
N ALA A 62 -8.44 10.18 -10.50
CA ALA A 62 -9.11 10.06 -11.78
C ALA A 62 -8.10 9.92 -12.93
N PHE A 63 -7.00 10.69 -12.90
CA PHE A 63 -5.90 10.61 -13.88
C PHE A 63 -5.26 9.22 -13.92
N ILE A 64 -4.78 8.71 -12.78
CA ILE A 64 -4.16 7.38 -12.73
C ILE A 64 -5.14 6.30 -13.18
N TRP A 65 -6.38 6.37 -12.68
CA TRP A 65 -7.39 5.37 -13.01
C TRP A 65 -7.77 5.37 -14.49
N TYR A 66 -7.96 6.56 -15.06
CA TYR A 66 -8.33 6.73 -16.45
C TYR A 66 -7.26 6.09 -17.35
N ASP A 67 -5.99 6.47 -17.21
CA ASP A 67 -4.93 5.95 -18.08
C ASP A 67 -4.65 4.45 -17.91
N LEU A 68 -4.78 3.89 -16.70
CA LEU A 68 -4.64 2.45 -16.45
C LEU A 68 -5.85 1.62 -16.89
N SER A 69 -7.01 2.24 -17.15
CA SER A 69 -8.21 1.55 -17.62
C SER A 69 -8.24 1.42 -19.16
N ARG A 70 -7.38 2.13 -19.89
CA ARG A 70 -7.45 2.21 -21.36
C ARG A 70 -7.02 0.94 -22.07
N GLU A 71 -5.97 0.31 -21.57
CA GLU A 71 -5.37 -0.86 -22.18
C GLU A 71 -5.70 -2.12 -21.39
N GLN A 72 -6.01 -3.20 -22.10
CA GLN A 72 -6.26 -4.49 -21.50
C GLN A 72 -5.09 -5.44 -21.78
N TYR A 73 -4.78 -6.26 -20.78
CA TYR A 73 -3.67 -7.19 -20.81
C TYR A 73 -4.18 -8.61 -20.58
N THR A 74 -3.58 -9.58 -21.26
CA THR A 74 -4.02 -10.97 -21.21
C THR A 74 -3.40 -11.69 -20.01
N LEU A 75 -4.22 -12.38 -19.22
CA LEU A 75 -3.75 -13.18 -18.10
C LEU A 75 -3.10 -14.49 -18.54
N SER A 76 -1.92 -14.79 -18.00
CA SER A 76 -1.22 -16.05 -18.24
C SER A 76 -1.76 -17.22 -17.40
N LYS A 77 -2.43 -16.93 -16.29
CA LYS A 77 -2.97 -17.88 -15.31
C LYS A 77 -4.24 -17.31 -14.70
N ASP A 78 -5.11 -18.19 -14.23
CA ASP A 78 -6.28 -17.81 -13.42
C ASP A 78 -5.83 -16.95 -12.24
N TRP A 79 -6.60 -15.92 -11.96
CA TRP A 79 -6.34 -14.99 -10.87
C TRP A 79 -7.54 -14.97 -9.93
N THR A 80 -7.35 -15.58 -8.76
CA THR A 80 -8.30 -15.61 -7.67
C THR A 80 -7.65 -15.12 -6.38
N SER A 81 -8.43 -14.48 -5.51
CA SER A 81 -8.01 -14.14 -4.15
C SER A 81 -9.23 -14.14 -3.24
N PHE A 82 -9.14 -14.80 -2.09
CA PHE A 82 -10.25 -15.04 -1.15
C PHE A 82 -11.51 -15.59 -1.83
N ASN A 83 -11.31 -16.54 -2.75
CA ASN A 83 -12.36 -17.12 -3.62
C ASN A 83 -13.07 -16.11 -4.56
N VAL A 84 -12.56 -14.89 -4.69
CA VAL A 84 -13.03 -13.89 -5.66
C VAL A 84 -12.25 -14.03 -6.95
N VAL A 85 -12.95 -14.27 -8.06
CA VAL A 85 -12.35 -14.35 -9.40
C VAL A 85 -12.07 -12.93 -9.92
N ILE A 86 -10.79 -12.61 -10.09
CA ILE A 86 -10.35 -11.36 -10.72
C ILE A 86 -10.41 -11.53 -12.24
N GLY A 87 -9.87 -12.64 -12.75
CA GLY A 87 -9.93 -13.02 -14.15
C GLY A 87 -9.43 -14.45 -14.38
N THR A 88 -9.83 -15.05 -15.50
CA THR A 88 -9.39 -16.40 -15.90
C THR A 88 -8.20 -16.32 -16.86
N ARG A 89 -7.44 -17.40 -16.98
CA ARG A 89 -6.36 -17.53 -17.97
C ARG A 89 -6.90 -17.20 -19.36
N GLY A 90 -6.17 -16.37 -20.09
CA GLY A 90 -6.53 -15.93 -21.44
C GLY A 90 -7.54 -14.78 -21.47
N SER A 91 -8.17 -14.43 -20.35
CA SER A 91 -9.02 -13.24 -20.28
C SER A 91 -8.19 -11.96 -20.37
N ARG A 92 -8.79 -10.93 -20.95
CA ARG A 92 -8.24 -9.57 -21.02
C ARG A 92 -8.72 -8.78 -19.82
N VAL A 93 -7.79 -8.21 -19.06
CA VAL A 93 -8.08 -7.43 -17.85
C VAL A 93 -7.38 -6.09 -17.88
N ASN A 94 -7.98 -5.09 -17.26
CA ASN A 94 -7.36 -3.82 -16.90
C ASN A 94 -7.55 -3.59 -15.40
N ILE A 95 -7.19 -2.40 -14.90
CA ILE A 95 -7.33 -2.07 -13.48
C ILE A 95 -8.77 -2.15 -12.95
N SER A 96 -9.80 -1.94 -13.78
CA SER A 96 -11.20 -1.97 -13.32
C SER A 96 -11.68 -3.37 -12.97
N ASN A 97 -11.05 -4.42 -13.51
CA ASN A 97 -11.34 -5.80 -13.14
C ASN A 97 -11.00 -6.13 -11.67
N PHE A 98 -10.25 -5.28 -10.96
CA PHE A 98 -9.79 -5.55 -9.60
C PHE A 98 -10.70 -5.00 -8.51
N THR A 99 -11.69 -4.18 -8.84
CA THR A 99 -12.52 -3.46 -7.87
C THR A 99 -14.00 -3.52 -8.21
N ALA A 100 -14.86 -3.31 -7.22
CA ALA A 100 -16.24 -2.91 -7.45
C ALA A 100 -16.29 -1.39 -7.62
N VAL A 101 -16.43 -0.91 -8.86
CA VAL A 101 -16.46 0.52 -9.19
C VAL A 101 -17.77 1.14 -8.70
N ILE A 102 -17.66 2.16 -7.84
CA ILE A 102 -18.75 3.03 -7.42
C ILE A 102 -18.55 4.38 -8.11
N GLU A 103 -19.39 4.68 -9.08
CA GLU A 103 -19.28 5.93 -9.84
C GLU A 103 -19.65 7.13 -8.96
N GLN A 104 -18.76 8.12 -8.90
CA GLN A 104 -19.06 9.40 -8.28
C GLN A 104 -19.70 10.35 -9.30
N THR A 105 -20.83 10.94 -8.91
CA THR A 105 -21.60 11.89 -9.74
C THR A 105 -21.09 13.33 -9.65
N SER A 106 -20.20 13.63 -8.70
CA SER A 106 -19.60 14.96 -8.57
C SER A 106 -18.63 15.25 -9.72
N ASN A 107 -18.78 16.43 -10.30
CA ASN A 107 -17.90 16.90 -11.37
C ASN A 107 -16.50 17.23 -10.83
N LEU A 108 -15.47 16.76 -11.54
CA LEU A 108 -14.11 17.23 -11.33
C LEU A 108 -13.94 18.63 -11.94
N ASP A 109 -13.30 19.51 -11.18
CA ASP A 109 -12.88 20.82 -11.65
C ASP A 109 -11.63 20.66 -12.52
N LEU A 110 -11.84 20.56 -13.84
CA LEU A 110 -10.78 20.43 -14.84
C LEU A 110 -10.62 21.74 -15.58
N VAL A 111 -9.37 22.08 -15.89
CA VAL A 111 -9.05 23.27 -16.70
C VAL A 111 -9.63 23.17 -18.10
N ALA A 112 -9.93 24.32 -18.71
CA ALA A 112 -10.49 24.37 -20.07
C ALA A 112 -9.50 23.94 -21.16
N GLU A 113 -8.19 24.08 -20.91
CA GLU A 113 -7.13 23.61 -21.82
C GLU A 113 -7.28 22.11 -22.06
N ASN A 114 -7.18 21.67 -23.31
CA ASN A 114 -7.41 20.28 -23.72
C ASN A 114 -6.20 19.71 -24.47
N VAL A 115 -5.05 19.62 -23.78
CA VAL A 115 -3.79 19.14 -24.38
C VAL A 115 -3.43 17.77 -23.83
N LEU A 116 -3.27 16.80 -24.73
CA LEU A 116 -2.85 15.46 -24.36
C LEU A 116 -1.34 15.40 -24.10
N PHE A 117 -0.95 14.80 -22.98
CA PHE A 117 0.36 14.20 -22.80
C PHE A 117 0.74 13.25 -23.93
N ASP A 118 1.99 13.36 -24.39
CA ASP A 118 2.65 12.29 -25.12
C ASP A 118 3.01 11.12 -24.18
N ALA A 119 3.51 10.02 -24.73
CA ALA A 119 3.83 8.82 -23.95
C ALA A 119 4.91 9.05 -22.87
N LYS A 120 5.90 9.91 -23.13
CA LYS A 120 6.98 10.21 -22.19
C LYS A 120 6.47 11.13 -21.08
N GLU A 121 5.74 12.18 -21.44
CA GLU A 121 5.13 13.11 -20.49
C GLU A 121 4.12 12.38 -19.58
N LEU A 122 3.27 11.51 -20.14
CA LEU A 122 2.33 10.70 -19.38
C LEU A 122 3.05 9.85 -18.33
N ARG A 123 4.10 9.13 -18.74
CA ARG A 123 4.90 8.31 -17.82
C ARG A 123 5.49 9.15 -16.68
N ARG A 124 6.01 10.35 -16.97
CA ARG A 124 6.60 11.24 -15.96
C ARG A 124 5.57 11.70 -14.92
N TYR A 125 4.40 12.17 -15.37
CA TYR A 125 3.36 12.63 -14.46
C TYR A 125 2.70 11.49 -13.67
N VAL A 126 2.52 10.31 -14.27
CA VAL A 126 2.01 9.14 -13.54
C VAL A 126 2.96 8.74 -12.41
N ILE A 127 4.27 8.73 -12.66
CA ILE A 127 5.27 8.47 -11.62
C ILE A 127 5.23 9.56 -10.55
N ALA A 128 5.26 10.84 -10.95
CA ALA A 128 5.28 11.96 -10.03
C ALA A 128 4.07 11.96 -9.09
N VAL A 129 2.87 11.77 -9.64
CA VAL A 129 1.62 11.69 -8.87
C VAL A 129 1.68 10.51 -7.90
N ALA A 130 2.05 9.31 -8.35
CA ALA A 130 2.12 8.15 -7.45
C ALA A 130 3.17 8.28 -6.33
N CYS A 131 4.30 8.95 -6.61
CA CYS A 131 5.36 9.18 -5.65
C CYS A 131 4.92 10.05 -4.45
N VAL A 132 3.85 10.85 -4.59
CA VAL A 132 3.32 11.66 -3.49
C VAL A 132 3.03 10.81 -2.26
N LEU A 133 2.40 9.63 -2.41
CA LEU A 133 2.05 8.77 -1.27
C LEU A 133 3.29 8.27 -0.52
N ARG A 134 4.34 7.94 -1.26
CA ARG A 134 5.60 7.47 -0.70
C ARG A 134 6.34 8.60 0.00
N ILE A 135 6.41 9.80 -0.61
CA ILE A 135 7.13 10.94 -0.06
C ILE A 135 6.48 11.42 1.26
N ILE A 136 5.15 11.55 1.30
CA ILE A 136 4.43 12.01 2.50
C ILE A 136 4.50 11.01 3.66
N GLY A 137 4.70 9.71 3.35
CA GLY A 137 4.84 8.65 4.34
C GLY A 137 6.24 8.53 4.97
N ILE A 138 7.22 9.32 4.53
CA ILE A 138 8.59 9.29 5.05
C ILE A 138 8.78 10.38 6.11
N ASP A 139 8.92 9.97 7.37
CA ASP A 139 9.19 10.88 8.49
C ASP A 139 10.59 11.51 8.42
N ARG A 140 11.62 10.70 8.14
CA ARG A 140 13.03 11.12 8.21
C ARG A 140 13.43 11.91 6.97
N GLU A 141 13.80 13.18 7.18
CA GLU A 141 14.14 14.11 6.11
C GLU A 141 15.30 13.64 5.22
N GLU A 142 16.43 13.24 5.80
CA GLU A 142 17.58 12.72 5.05
C GLU A 142 17.22 11.53 4.14
N TYR A 143 16.38 10.60 4.64
CA TYR A 143 15.92 9.46 3.85
C TYR A 143 14.93 9.90 2.75
N ARG A 144 14.08 10.88 3.04
CA ARG A 144 13.15 11.46 2.07
C ARG A 144 13.90 12.09 0.90
N GLU A 145 14.95 12.86 1.16
CA GLU A 145 15.80 13.48 0.14
C GLU A 145 16.47 12.44 -0.78
N GLN A 146 16.99 11.35 -0.20
CA GLN A 146 17.55 10.23 -0.97
C GLN A 146 16.50 9.58 -1.88
N VAL A 147 15.28 9.38 -1.37
CA VAL A 147 14.17 8.80 -2.15
C VAL A 147 13.75 9.74 -3.27
N ILE A 148 13.63 11.05 -2.99
CA ILE A 148 13.30 12.06 -4.00
C ILE A 148 14.36 12.10 -5.11
N THR A 149 15.65 12.04 -4.76
CA THR A 149 16.74 12.00 -5.73
C THR A 149 16.60 10.82 -6.71
N HIS A 150 16.32 9.62 -6.21
CA HIS A 150 16.09 8.44 -7.05
C HIS A 150 14.84 8.57 -7.93
N MET A 151 13.77 9.18 -7.41
CA MET A 151 12.54 9.42 -8.18
C MET A 151 12.77 10.44 -9.30
N ASN A 152 13.48 11.53 -9.02
CA ASN A 152 13.84 12.55 -9.99
C ASN A 152 14.68 11.95 -11.13
N ALA A 153 15.64 11.08 -10.83
CA ALA A 153 16.47 10.40 -11.84
C ALA A 153 15.66 9.55 -12.84
N LEU A 154 14.43 9.12 -12.51
CA LEU A 154 13.54 8.40 -13.42
C LEU A 154 12.62 9.35 -14.20
N ILE A 155 12.23 10.46 -13.59
CA ILE A 155 11.37 11.48 -14.21
C ILE A 155 12.14 12.31 -15.24
N THR A 156 13.42 12.60 -15.01
CA THR A 156 14.24 13.47 -15.88
C THR A 156 14.80 12.77 -17.13
N GLN A 157 14.60 11.46 -17.30
CA GLN A 157 15.07 10.69 -18.46
C GLN A 157 14.41 11.10 -19.79
N ALA A 158 13.43 12.01 -19.75
CA ALA A 158 12.76 12.53 -20.93
C ALA A 158 12.64 14.06 -20.88
N PRO A 159 12.81 14.76 -22.02
CA PRO A 159 12.64 16.20 -22.11
C PRO A 159 11.19 16.61 -21.79
N GLY A 160 11.01 17.81 -21.25
CA GLY A 160 9.71 18.42 -20.97
C GLY A 160 9.72 19.27 -19.70
N THR A 161 8.55 19.73 -19.27
CA THR A 161 8.37 20.59 -18.09
C THR A 161 9.07 20.01 -16.86
N GLU A 162 9.77 20.86 -16.11
CA GLU A 162 10.43 20.44 -14.88
C GLU A 162 9.37 20.04 -13.84
N ILE A 163 9.57 18.86 -13.23
CA ILE A 163 8.71 18.37 -12.15
C ILE A 163 9.55 18.45 -10.89
N ASN A 164 9.21 19.37 -9.99
CA ASN A 164 9.88 19.52 -8.71
C ASN A 164 9.20 18.64 -7.66
N LEU A 165 9.87 17.55 -7.25
CA LEU A 165 9.40 16.67 -6.19
C LEU A 165 9.75 17.15 -4.77
N ASP A 166 10.65 18.12 -4.62
CA ASP A 166 11.12 18.60 -3.30
C ASP A 166 9.98 19.28 -2.53
N GLN A 167 9.09 19.98 -3.24
CA GLN A 167 7.95 20.67 -2.65
C GLN A 167 6.71 19.77 -2.44
N VAL A 168 6.75 18.51 -2.89
CA VAL A 168 5.61 17.59 -2.80
C VAL A 168 5.18 17.35 -1.35
N TYR A 169 6.15 17.19 -0.44
CA TYR A 169 5.83 16.96 0.98
C TYR A 169 5.04 18.12 1.58
N ILE A 170 5.35 19.36 1.19
CA ILE A 170 4.71 20.57 1.72
C ILE A 170 3.31 20.74 1.12
N HIS A 171 3.18 20.61 -0.20
CA HIS A 171 1.93 20.91 -0.91
C HIS A 171 0.88 19.81 -0.80
N TYR A 172 1.29 18.54 -0.71
CA TYR A 172 0.37 17.41 -0.84
C TYR A 172 0.24 16.54 0.41
N LYS A 173 0.72 17.00 1.57
CA LYS A 173 0.61 16.25 2.85
C LYS A 173 -0.82 15.82 3.17
N THR A 174 -1.80 16.66 2.83
CA THR A 174 -3.22 16.39 3.08
C THR A 174 -3.76 15.22 2.27
N TRP A 175 -3.10 14.78 1.19
CA TRP A 175 -3.52 13.60 0.43
C TRP A 175 -3.48 12.32 1.27
N ALA A 176 -2.70 12.27 2.36
CA ALA A 176 -2.67 11.15 3.28
C ALA A 176 -4.04 10.85 3.91
N THR A 177 -4.92 11.84 4.04
CA THR A 177 -6.26 11.66 4.61
C THR A 177 -7.30 11.23 3.59
N TYR A 178 -6.99 11.30 2.29
CA TYR A 178 -7.90 10.93 1.21
C TYR A 178 -7.74 9.45 0.82
N THR A 179 -8.58 8.60 1.41
CA THR A 179 -8.48 7.14 1.31
C THR A 179 -8.62 6.60 -0.12
N GLN A 180 -9.38 7.26 -1.00
CA GLN A 180 -9.53 6.81 -2.38
C GLN A 180 -8.21 6.91 -3.18
N TYR A 181 -7.27 7.75 -2.72
CA TYR A 181 -5.95 7.85 -3.33
C TYR A 181 -5.05 6.66 -3.00
N SER A 182 -4.96 6.26 -1.73
CA SER A 182 -4.23 5.03 -1.38
C SER A 182 -4.88 3.79 -1.99
N LYS A 183 -6.23 3.69 -2.00
CA LYS A 183 -6.96 2.62 -2.70
C LYS A 183 -6.61 2.54 -4.18
N CYS A 184 -6.60 3.68 -4.87
CA CYS A 184 -6.24 3.74 -6.30
C CYS A 184 -4.82 3.20 -6.53
N LEU A 185 -3.86 3.62 -5.71
CA LEU A 185 -2.47 3.18 -5.83
C LEU A 185 -2.28 1.71 -5.44
N ALA A 186 -3.04 1.19 -4.47
CA ALA A 186 -3.04 -0.22 -4.12
C ALA A 186 -3.49 -1.11 -5.30
N PHE A 187 -4.60 -0.77 -5.96
CA PHE A 187 -5.03 -1.49 -7.16
C PHE A 187 -4.05 -1.32 -8.32
N ALA A 188 -3.50 -0.11 -8.52
CA ALA A 188 -2.52 0.13 -9.55
C ALA A 188 -1.23 -0.69 -9.32
N ASP A 189 -0.74 -0.77 -8.08
CA ASP A 189 0.43 -1.60 -7.74
C ASP A 189 0.14 -3.08 -7.98
N MET A 190 -1.04 -3.57 -7.55
CA MET A 190 -1.45 -4.95 -7.74
C MET A 190 -1.52 -5.31 -9.23
N PHE A 191 -2.13 -4.47 -10.06
CA PHE A 191 -2.22 -4.64 -11.51
C PHE A 191 -0.82 -4.62 -12.16
N LEU A 192 -0.01 -3.61 -11.87
CA LEU A 192 1.31 -3.45 -12.48
C LEU A 192 2.35 -4.44 -11.95
N ALA A 193 2.11 -5.07 -10.80
CA ALA A 193 2.93 -6.17 -10.31
C ALA A 193 2.78 -7.43 -11.17
N GLU A 194 1.58 -7.68 -11.72
CA GLU A 194 1.35 -8.76 -12.69
C GLU A 194 1.87 -8.40 -14.09
N PHE A 195 1.77 -7.12 -14.47
CA PHE A 195 2.15 -6.64 -15.80
C PHE A 195 3.38 -5.71 -15.75
N PRO A 196 4.59 -6.22 -15.45
CA PRO A 196 5.79 -5.39 -15.30
C PRO A 196 6.24 -4.74 -16.62
N ALA A 197 5.81 -5.26 -17.78
CA ALA A 197 6.09 -4.69 -19.10
C ALA A 197 5.11 -3.56 -19.49
N HIS A 198 4.13 -3.23 -18.65
CA HIS A 198 3.19 -2.14 -18.91
C HIS A 198 3.95 -0.81 -19.06
N PRO A 199 3.60 0.07 -20.04
CA PRO A 199 4.30 1.35 -20.25
C PRO A 199 4.37 2.24 -19.01
N LEU A 200 3.34 2.15 -18.16
CA LEU A 200 3.22 2.87 -16.88
C LEU A 200 3.71 2.09 -15.66
N ALA A 201 4.43 0.96 -15.82
CA ALA A 201 4.94 0.16 -14.70
C ALA A 201 5.85 0.95 -13.74
N GLY A 202 6.45 2.06 -14.20
CA GLY A 202 7.20 2.99 -13.36
C GLY A 202 6.39 3.59 -12.20
N LEU A 203 5.06 3.63 -12.29
CA LEU A 203 4.14 4.04 -11.20
C LEU A 203 4.47 3.31 -9.89
N ARG A 204 4.90 2.05 -9.98
CA ARG A 204 5.24 1.22 -8.81
C ARG A 204 6.31 1.80 -7.92
N MET A 205 7.16 2.70 -8.42
CA MET A 205 8.10 3.43 -7.57
C MET A 205 7.43 4.20 -6.44
N GLY A 206 6.24 4.76 -6.71
CA GLY A 206 5.40 5.44 -5.73
C GLY A 206 4.43 4.51 -5.02
N SER A 207 3.83 3.53 -5.71
CA SER A 207 2.77 2.69 -5.12
C SER A 207 3.27 1.47 -4.36
N ILE A 208 4.54 1.08 -4.46
CA ILE A 208 5.09 -0.12 -3.79
C ILE A 208 4.89 -0.08 -2.27
N VAL A 209 4.83 1.11 -1.68
CA VAL A 209 4.57 1.29 -0.24
C VAL A 209 3.14 0.93 0.19
N CYS A 210 2.24 0.62 -0.75
CA CYS A 210 0.92 0.09 -0.45
C CYS A 210 0.99 -1.42 -0.17
N ARG A 211 1.97 -2.11 -0.76
CA ARG A 211 2.17 -3.54 -0.60
C ARG A 211 2.76 -3.82 0.78
N MET A 212 2.14 -4.73 1.53
CA MET A 212 2.50 -5.09 2.90
C MET A 212 2.51 -3.89 3.86
N ARG A 213 1.72 -2.85 3.57
CA ARG A 213 1.53 -1.72 4.49
C ARG A 213 0.91 -2.21 5.79
N ASP A 214 1.41 -1.70 6.90
CA ASP A 214 1.03 -2.11 8.26
C ASP A 214 1.25 -3.60 8.55
N CYS A 215 2.23 -4.25 7.89
CA CYS A 215 2.63 -5.65 8.17
C CYS A 215 3.99 -5.79 8.87
N SER A 216 4.46 -4.76 9.59
CA SER A 216 5.83 -4.71 10.10
C SER A 216 6.18 -5.84 11.08
N ALA A 217 5.23 -6.30 11.91
CA ALA A 217 5.46 -7.42 12.82
C ALA A 217 5.58 -8.74 12.05
N LEU A 218 4.68 -8.99 11.09
CA LEU A 218 4.76 -10.18 10.22
C LEU A 218 6.07 -10.23 9.42
N VAL A 219 6.50 -9.09 8.88
CA VAL A 219 7.77 -9.00 8.13
C VAL A 219 8.98 -9.24 9.04
N ALA A 220 8.95 -8.75 10.29
CA ALA A 220 9.99 -9.08 11.27
C ALA A 220 9.99 -10.59 11.60
N THR A 221 8.81 -11.19 11.79
CA THR A 221 8.68 -12.64 12.02
C THR A 221 9.29 -13.45 10.89
N PHE A 222 8.99 -13.15 9.62
CA PHE A 222 9.61 -13.88 8.51
C PHE A 222 11.13 -13.65 8.40
N TYR A 223 11.59 -12.46 8.76
CA TYR A 223 13.02 -12.14 8.74
C TYR A 223 13.79 -12.95 9.78
N ILE A 224 13.29 -13.04 11.02
CA ILE A 224 13.94 -13.83 12.08
C ILE A 224 13.94 -15.33 11.76
N LEU A 225 12.85 -15.85 11.18
CA LEU A 225 12.76 -17.26 10.79
C LEU A 225 13.80 -17.60 9.74
N LYS A 226 13.99 -16.70 8.76
CA LYS A 226 15.02 -16.83 7.74
C LYS A 226 16.43 -16.71 8.32
N MET A 227 16.64 -15.77 9.24
CA MET A 227 17.93 -15.52 9.89
C MET A 227 18.42 -16.76 10.65
N PHE A 228 17.54 -17.38 11.44
CA PHE A 228 17.89 -18.59 12.20
C PHE A 228 17.68 -19.91 11.44
N GLY A 229 17.15 -19.87 10.22
CA GLY A 229 16.82 -21.07 9.44
C GLY A 229 15.76 -21.96 10.10
N MET A 230 14.81 -21.35 10.83
CA MET A 230 13.79 -22.05 11.60
C MET A 230 12.43 -22.05 10.90
N THR A 231 11.61 -23.06 11.19
CA THR A 231 10.19 -23.04 10.82
C THR A 231 9.37 -22.23 11.82
N ILE A 232 8.12 -21.89 11.44
CA ILE A 232 7.17 -21.23 12.34
C ILE A 232 6.99 -22.03 13.64
N GLY A 233 6.92 -23.36 13.55
CA GLY A 233 6.75 -24.23 14.71
C GLY A 233 7.99 -24.29 15.60
N ASP A 234 9.18 -24.38 15.01
CA ASP A 234 10.43 -24.44 15.78
C ASP A 234 10.68 -23.15 16.55
N PHE A 235 10.44 -21.99 15.90
CA PHE A 235 10.61 -20.70 16.54
C PHE A 235 9.59 -20.44 17.65
N ALA A 236 8.38 -21.00 17.56
CA ALA A 236 7.38 -20.88 18.62
C ALA A 236 7.88 -21.42 19.98
N LEU A 237 8.76 -22.42 19.97
CA LEU A 237 9.37 -23.00 21.18
C LEU A 237 10.33 -22.04 21.90
N TRP A 238 10.80 -21.00 21.20
CA TRP A 238 11.67 -19.96 21.76
C TRP A 238 10.90 -18.81 22.41
N ILE A 239 9.56 -18.86 22.39
CA ILE A 239 8.71 -17.82 22.95
C ILE A 239 8.32 -18.19 24.39
N TRP A 240 8.87 -17.46 25.36
CA TRP A 240 8.71 -17.79 26.78
C TRP A 240 7.72 -16.89 27.54
N THR A 241 7.01 -16.00 26.84
CA THR A 241 6.05 -15.09 27.48
C THR A 241 4.69 -15.16 26.80
N LYS A 242 3.62 -15.17 27.61
CA LYS A 242 2.24 -15.26 27.11
C LYS A 242 1.87 -14.14 26.12
N PRO A 243 2.24 -12.86 26.34
CA PRO A 243 1.90 -11.79 25.40
C PRO A 243 2.55 -11.97 24.02
N VAL A 244 3.83 -12.37 24.00
CA VAL A 244 4.54 -12.64 22.75
C VAL A 244 3.94 -13.85 22.03
N ALA A 245 3.59 -14.92 22.75
CA ALA A 245 2.97 -16.10 22.16
C ALA A 245 1.62 -15.77 21.51
N ALA A 246 0.75 -15.02 22.21
CA ALA A 246 -0.54 -14.60 21.65
C ALA A 246 -0.40 -13.73 20.39
N GLN A 247 0.57 -12.81 20.37
CA GLN A 247 0.85 -11.97 19.20
C GLN A 247 1.51 -12.77 18.07
N TYR A 248 2.32 -13.78 18.40
CA TYR A 248 2.91 -14.68 17.42
C TYR A 248 1.83 -15.52 16.72
N ASP A 249 0.90 -16.09 17.48
CA ASP A 249 -0.27 -16.80 16.93
C ASP A 249 -1.10 -15.86 16.04
N GLN A 250 -1.29 -14.60 16.46
CA GLN A 250 -2.01 -13.59 15.68
C GLN A 250 -1.34 -13.35 14.31
N VAL A 251 -0.02 -13.16 14.25
CA VAL A 251 0.65 -12.87 12.97
C VAL A 251 0.85 -14.12 12.10
N THR A 252 0.90 -15.31 12.69
CA THR A 252 1.16 -16.57 11.96
C THR A 252 -0.10 -17.36 11.59
N VAL A 253 -1.28 -16.76 11.78
CA VAL A 253 -2.55 -17.38 11.40
C VAL A 253 -2.58 -17.78 9.92
N GLY A 254 -3.07 -19.00 9.65
CA GLY A 254 -3.24 -19.51 8.29
C GLY A 254 -4.52 -19.01 7.62
N GLY A 255 -4.58 -19.12 6.28
CA GLY A 255 -5.79 -18.81 5.50
C GLY A 255 -5.97 -17.34 5.10
N GLU A 256 -5.00 -16.49 5.42
CA GLU A 256 -5.05 -15.05 5.12
C GLU A 256 -4.38 -14.65 3.80
N GLU A 257 -3.92 -15.62 3.01
CA GLU A 257 -3.25 -15.43 1.71
C GLU A 257 -2.03 -14.49 1.73
N MET A 258 -1.42 -14.27 2.91
CA MET A 258 -0.24 -13.40 3.08
C MET A 258 1.02 -13.93 2.37
N ASP A 259 1.04 -15.22 2.03
CA ASP A 259 2.05 -15.92 1.25
C ASP A 259 1.75 -15.91 -0.27
N GLN A 260 0.60 -15.39 -0.70
CA GLN A 260 0.16 -15.40 -2.10
C GLN A 260 0.48 -14.06 -2.80
N PRO A 261 1.43 -14.02 -3.77
CA PRO A 261 1.88 -12.76 -4.37
C PRO A 261 0.80 -11.97 -5.12
N ARG A 262 -0.28 -12.65 -5.52
CA ARG A 262 -1.40 -12.15 -6.33
C ARG A 262 -2.65 -11.87 -5.46
N SER A 263 -2.56 -11.94 -4.13
CA SER A 263 -3.71 -11.74 -3.26
C SER A 263 -4.00 -10.27 -2.96
N TYR A 264 -5.28 -9.95 -2.70
CA TYR A 264 -5.69 -8.69 -2.08
C TYR A 264 -5.10 -8.51 -0.68
N ALA A 265 -4.72 -9.61 -0.01
CA ALA A 265 -4.15 -9.62 1.34
C ALA A 265 -2.93 -8.71 1.46
N LEU A 266 -2.11 -8.63 0.41
CA LEU A 266 -0.91 -7.80 0.40
C LEU A 266 -1.20 -6.30 0.36
N TYR A 267 -2.44 -5.90 0.11
CA TYR A 267 -2.87 -4.50 0.02
C TYR A 267 -4.02 -4.19 0.97
N PHE A 268 -4.34 -5.12 1.87
CA PHE A 268 -5.56 -5.11 2.67
C PHE A 268 -5.78 -3.81 3.45
N ARG A 269 -4.70 -3.18 3.92
CA ARG A 269 -4.76 -1.93 4.66
C ARG A 269 -5.30 -0.79 3.82
N ASP A 270 -4.71 -0.58 2.65
CA ASP A 270 -5.10 0.50 1.75
C ASP A 270 -6.44 0.23 1.07
N LEU A 271 -6.76 -1.04 0.83
CA LEU A 271 -8.06 -1.44 0.31
C LEU A 271 -9.21 -1.29 1.33
N GLY A 272 -8.89 -1.07 2.60
CA GLY A 272 -9.88 -0.95 3.67
C GLY A 272 -10.54 -2.29 4.02
N LEU A 273 -9.81 -3.40 3.89
CA LEU A 273 -10.27 -4.74 4.26
C LEU A 273 -10.07 -5.02 5.75
N SER A 274 -9.35 -4.14 6.45
CA SER A 274 -9.10 -4.22 7.88
C SER A 274 -9.03 -2.82 8.48
N ASP A 275 -9.81 -2.62 9.55
CA ASP A 275 -9.84 -1.36 10.30
C ASP A 275 -8.56 -1.17 11.11
N LYS A 276 -8.06 -2.26 11.71
CA LYS A 276 -6.83 -2.31 12.49
C LYS A 276 -6.04 -3.55 12.09
N SER A 277 -4.82 -3.34 11.60
CA SER A 277 -3.98 -4.42 11.08
C SER A 277 -3.59 -5.41 12.19
N PRO A 278 -3.81 -6.72 11.99
CA PRO A 278 -3.32 -7.78 12.88
C PRO A 278 -1.80 -8.01 12.74
N TYR A 279 -1.16 -7.43 11.72
CA TYR A 279 0.24 -7.64 11.38
C TYR A 279 1.15 -6.45 11.71
N SER A 280 0.59 -5.38 12.26
CA SER A 280 1.31 -4.13 12.54
C SER A 280 2.11 -4.22 13.83
N ALA A 281 3.20 -3.46 13.94
CA ALA A 281 3.96 -3.36 15.19
C ALA A 281 3.12 -2.81 16.36
N PRO A 282 2.24 -1.80 16.19
CA PRO A 282 1.35 -1.36 17.27
C PRO A 282 0.40 -2.44 17.81
N SER A 283 -0.13 -3.29 16.93
CA SER A 283 -0.99 -4.42 17.35
C SER A 283 -0.21 -5.59 17.94
N ASN A 284 1.12 -5.59 17.82
CA ASN A 284 2.01 -6.70 18.21
C ASN A 284 3.27 -6.16 18.91
N ALA A 285 3.10 -5.25 19.86
CA ALA A 285 4.20 -4.50 20.46
C ALA A 285 5.22 -5.39 21.19
N ASP A 286 4.74 -6.40 21.93
CA ASP A 286 5.60 -7.32 22.68
C ASP A 286 6.41 -8.21 21.74
N LEU A 287 5.76 -8.77 20.73
CA LEU A 287 6.41 -9.55 19.69
C LEU A 287 7.42 -8.70 18.91
N HIS A 288 7.06 -7.48 18.53
CA HIS A 288 7.95 -6.58 17.81
C HIS A 288 9.24 -6.29 18.59
N LEU A 289 9.12 -6.01 19.90
CA LEU A 289 10.27 -5.82 20.77
C LEU A 289 11.10 -7.11 20.90
N PHE A 290 10.44 -8.25 21.13
CA PHE A 290 11.09 -9.56 21.26
C PHE A 290 11.92 -9.91 20.02
N LEU A 291 11.32 -9.80 18.83
CA LEU A 291 11.98 -10.09 17.55
C LEU A 291 13.20 -9.20 17.33
N HIS A 292 13.04 -7.89 17.48
CA HIS A 292 14.16 -6.97 17.25
C HIS A 292 15.27 -7.10 18.30
N THR A 293 14.95 -7.53 19.53
CA THR A 293 15.98 -7.81 20.54
C THR A 293 16.86 -8.99 20.13
N LEU A 294 16.26 -10.06 19.59
CA LEU A 294 17.00 -11.21 19.06
C LEU A 294 17.76 -10.87 17.78
N GLU A 295 17.18 -10.08 16.87
CA GLU A 295 17.88 -9.69 15.65
C GLU A 295 19.09 -8.77 15.91
N VAL A 296 19.07 -7.99 17.00
CA VAL A 296 20.22 -7.17 17.41
C VAL A 296 21.40 -8.05 17.88
N THR A 297 21.16 -9.24 18.44
CA THR A 297 22.25 -10.14 18.82
C THR A 297 22.96 -10.77 17.62
N GLU A 298 22.36 -10.69 16.43
CA GLU A 298 22.92 -11.13 15.14
C GLU A 298 23.40 -9.93 14.29
N ASP A 299 23.74 -8.80 14.93
CA ASP A 299 24.25 -7.58 14.29
C ASP A 299 23.34 -7.01 13.19
N SER A 300 22.01 -7.19 13.29
CA SER A 300 21.08 -6.64 12.31
C SER A 300 20.98 -5.12 12.38
N GLU A 301 21.56 -4.41 11.40
CA GLU A 301 21.48 -2.95 11.28
C GLU A 301 20.03 -2.43 11.23
N ARG A 302 19.12 -3.23 10.66
CA ARG A 302 17.68 -2.93 10.59
C ARG A 302 17.11 -2.79 12.00
N SER A 303 17.47 -3.70 12.88
CA SER A 303 16.86 -3.88 14.20
C SER A 303 17.48 -2.94 15.24
N VAL A 304 18.76 -2.60 15.08
CA VAL A 304 19.43 -1.51 15.83
C VAL A 304 18.70 -0.16 15.66
N ARG A 305 18.10 0.07 14.48
CA ARG A 305 17.38 1.31 14.14
C ARG A 305 15.86 1.21 14.31
N ALA A 306 15.34 0.08 14.78
CA ALA A 306 13.91 -0.12 15.00
C ALA A 306 13.42 0.77 16.16
N ARG A 307 12.22 1.33 16.02
CA ARG A 307 11.60 2.16 17.08
C ARG A 307 10.92 1.23 18.09
N GLN A 308 11.02 1.56 19.38
CA GLN A 308 10.13 0.92 20.36
C GLN A 308 8.69 1.39 20.08
N VAL A 309 7.76 0.45 19.94
CA VAL A 309 6.34 0.71 19.67
C VAL A 309 5.51 0.28 20.87
N GLY A 310 4.52 1.09 21.26
CA GLY A 310 3.62 0.79 22.38
C GLY A 310 4.32 0.68 23.74
N THR A 311 3.65 0.00 24.68
CA THR A 311 4.12 -0.29 26.04
C THR A 311 4.35 -1.79 26.23
N PRO A 312 5.34 -2.40 25.53
CA PRO A 312 5.62 -3.82 25.63
C PRO A 312 6.17 -4.19 27.01
N LEU A 313 6.01 -5.45 27.40
CA LEU A 313 6.56 -6.02 28.62
C LEU A 313 8.09 -6.05 28.56
N LYS A 314 8.74 -5.21 29.37
CA LYS A 314 10.22 -5.11 29.42
C LYS A 314 10.87 -6.10 30.40
N ASN A 315 10.15 -6.49 31.45
CA ASN A 315 10.65 -7.34 32.52
C ASN A 315 9.75 -8.57 32.66
N ALA A 316 10.02 -9.62 31.89
CA ALA A 316 9.33 -10.88 32.05
C ALA A 316 9.89 -11.64 33.27
N ARG A 317 9.06 -11.85 34.30
CA ARG A 317 9.37 -12.81 35.38
C ARG A 317 9.01 -14.19 34.88
N ILE A 318 10.02 -14.97 34.48
CA ILE A 318 9.85 -16.39 34.16
C ILE A 318 9.73 -17.11 35.51
N PHE A 319 8.51 -17.43 35.92
CA PHE A 319 8.30 -18.35 37.02
C PHE A 319 8.56 -19.76 36.48
N THR A 320 9.67 -20.35 36.91
CA THR A 320 9.95 -21.79 36.80
C THR A 320 9.08 -22.58 37.75
#